data_AF-A0A7G7W4Q7-F1
#
_entry.id   AF-A0A7G7W4Q7-F1
#
_cell.length_a   1.000
_cell.length_b   1.000
_cell.length_c   1.000
_cell.angle_alpha   90.00
_cell.angle_beta   90.00
_cell.angle_gamma   90.00
#
_symmetry.space_group_name_H-M   'P 1'
#
loop_
_entity.id
_entity.type
_entity.pdbx_description
1 polymer ?
#
loop_
_entity_poly.entity_id
_entity_poly.type
_entity_poly.pdbx_seq_one_letter_code
_entity_poly.pdbx_strand_id
1 'polypeptide(L)'
;MQKTLRRLAFVPLLLAACSRSESVQEQIADPKVGDVYVVQFQPRGTTTARYFFYHLYRVAPDSVYLHPARTDSPTPDADLRQLSFEPTPTTIAYTRAELRELLQQQPGDVTKSQLIRVRRP
;
A
#
# COMPACT_ATOMS: atom_id res chain seq x y z
N MET A 1 -68.83 -4.69 11.55
CA MET A 1 -68.47 -3.53 10.72
C MET A 1 -66.97 -3.31 10.81
N GLN A 2 -66.38 -2.99 9.67
CA GLN A 2 -64.95 -2.79 9.37
C GLN A 2 -64.21 -1.90 10.37
N LYS A 3 -62.90 -2.12 10.54
CA LYS A 3 -61.86 -1.18 10.07
C LYS A 3 -60.45 -1.75 10.20
N THR A 4 -59.90 -2.03 9.03
CA THR A 4 -58.49 -2.12 8.64
C THR A 4 -57.62 -1.03 9.26
N LEU A 5 -56.37 -1.36 9.62
CA LEU A 5 -55.14 -0.54 9.59
C LEU A 5 -54.07 -1.35 10.35
N ARG A 6 -52.78 -1.45 10.02
CA ARG A 6 -51.94 -0.88 8.96
C ARG A 6 -50.68 -1.78 9.00
N ARG A 7 -50.33 -2.46 7.91
CA ARG A 7 -49.09 -3.25 7.84
C ARG A 7 -47.90 -2.28 7.92
N LEU A 8 -47.21 -2.24 9.06
CA LEU A 8 -45.87 -1.66 9.14
C LEU A 8 -44.92 -2.64 8.44
N ALA A 9 -44.66 -2.39 7.16
CA ALA A 9 -43.52 -2.98 6.48
C ALA A 9 -42.25 -2.33 7.06
N PHE A 10 -41.64 -3.01 8.04
CA PHE A 10 -40.25 -2.74 8.42
C PHE A 10 -39.39 -3.12 7.21
N VAL A 11 -38.98 -2.13 6.43
CA VAL A 11 -37.90 -2.28 5.44
C VAL A 11 -36.60 -2.25 6.24
N PRO A 12 -35.85 -3.36 6.37
CA PRO A 12 -34.50 -3.28 6.91
C PRO A 12 -33.66 -2.54 5.87
N LEU A 13 -33.29 -1.30 6.20
CA LEU A 13 -32.29 -0.53 5.48
C LEU A 13 -30.96 -1.28 5.66
N LEU A 14 -30.63 -2.14 4.69
CA LEU A 14 -29.31 -2.76 4.58
C LEU A 14 -28.30 -1.64 4.31
N LEU A 15 -27.73 -1.09 5.38
CA LEU A 15 -26.51 -0.32 5.35
C LEU A 15 -25.39 -1.27 4.87
N ALA A 16 -25.29 -1.41 3.56
CA ALA A 16 -24.09 -1.90 2.91
C ALA A 16 -22.97 -0.94 3.30
N ALA A 17 -22.25 -1.26 4.37
CA ALA A 17 -20.96 -0.70 4.67
C ALA A 17 -20.00 -1.14 3.54
N CYS A 18 -20.07 -0.44 2.42
CA CYS A 18 -19.05 -0.51 1.39
C CYS A 18 -17.79 0.11 2.00
N SER A 19 -16.98 -0.70 2.67
CA SER A 19 -15.59 -0.38 2.97
C SER A 19 -14.89 -0.18 1.64
N ARG A 20 -14.89 1.05 1.11
CA ARG A 20 -14.18 1.40 -0.11
C ARG A 20 -12.68 1.18 0.16
N SER A 21 -12.12 0.12 -0.42
CA SER A 21 -10.68 -0.10 -0.41
C SER A 21 -10.03 0.98 -1.28
N GLU A 22 -9.18 1.80 -0.68
CA GLU A 22 -8.39 2.81 -1.40
C GLU A 22 -7.44 2.12 -2.39
N SER A 23 -7.30 2.68 -3.58
CA SER A 23 -6.28 2.30 -4.55
C SER A 23 -4.88 2.69 -4.07
N VAL A 24 -3.84 2.05 -4.63
CA VAL A 24 -2.43 2.40 -4.32
C VAL A 24 -2.16 3.88 -4.61
N GLN A 25 -2.74 4.42 -5.69
CA GLN A 25 -2.67 5.82 -6.10
C GLN A 25 -3.24 6.75 -5.02
N GLU A 26 -4.43 6.44 -4.50
CA GLU A 26 -5.07 7.19 -3.41
C GLU A 26 -4.21 7.09 -2.14
N GLN A 27 -3.64 5.92 -1.84
CA GLN A 27 -2.82 5.70 -0.66
C GLN A 27 -1.50 6.48 -0.68
N ILE A 28 -0.83 6.60 -1.83
CA ILE A 28 0.42 7.39 -1.93
C ILE A 28 0.17 8.90 -1.98
N ALA A 29 -1.03 9.33 -2.38
CA ALA A 29 -1.42 10.73 -2.37
C ALA A 29 -1.60 11.24 -0.93
N ASP A 30 -2.14 10.39 -0.05
CA ASP A 30 -2.30 10.61 1.39
C ASP A 30 -1.52 9.56 2.21
N PRO A 31 -0.17 9.64 2.27
CA PRO A 31 0.65 8.66 2.95
C PRO A 31 0.56 8.82 4.45
N LYS A 32 0.53 7.70 5.16
CA LYS A 32 0.40 7.68 6.62
C LYS A 32 1.64 7.07 7.25
N VAL A 33 2.09 7.65 8.36
CA VAL A 33 3.15 7.03 9.17
C VAL A 33 2.65 5.66 9.63
N GLY A 34 3.47 4.63 9.44
CA GLY A 34 3.10 3.23 9.63
C GLY A 34 2.81 2.47 8.33
N ASP A 35 2.56 3.17 7.22
CA ASP A 35 2.36 2.53 5.92
C ASP A 35 3.61 1.71 5.52
N VAL A 36 3.39 0.53 4.94
CA VAL A 36 4.46 -0.28 4.34
C VAL A 36 4.28 -0.36 2.84
N TYR A 37 5.25 0.16 2.12
CA TYR A 37 5.26 0.19 0.67
C TYR A 37 5.90 -1.10 0.15
N VAL A 38 5.18 -1.80 -0.72
CA VAL A 38 5.61 -3.08 -1.30
C VAL A 38 6.05 -2.84 -2.73
N VAL A 39 7.35 -2.89 -2.95
CA VAL A 39 7.96 -2.69 -4.27
C VAL A 39 8.31 -4.06 -4.85
N GLN A 40 7.70 -4.38 -5.98
CA GLN A 40 8.08 -5.51 -6.80
C GLN A 40 9.35 -5.15 -7.57
N PHE A 41 10.27 -6.11 -7.69
CA PHE A 41 11.39 -6.05 -8.62
C PHE A 41 11.69 -7.44 -9.19
N GLN A 42 12.36 -7.49 -10.33
CA GLN A 42 12.79 -8.70 -11.01
C GLN A 42 14.32 -8.67 -11.09
N PRO A 43 15.05 -9.51 -10.32
CA PRO A 43 16.50 -9.58 -10.42
C PRO A 43 16.98 -9.83 -11.86
N ARG A 44 18.09 -9.21 -12.26
CA ARG A 44 18.67 -9.38 -13.60
C ARG A 44 18.93 -10.85 -13.89
N GLY A 45 18.59 -11.29 -15.10
CA GLY A 45 18.78 -12.68 -15.53
C GLY A 45 17.76 -13.68 -14.96
N THR A 46 16.74 -13.21 -14.23
CA THR A 46 15.65 -14.05 -13.71
C THR A 46 14.32 -13.65 -14.34
N THR A 47 13.30 -14.49 -14.22
CA THR A 47 11.89 -14.18 -14.55
C THR A 47 11.01 -14.06 -13.31
N THR A 48 11.55 -14.33 -12.13
CA THR A 48 10.81 -14.38 -10.87
C THR A 48 10.86 -13.03 -10.17
N ALA A 49 9.68 -12.52 -9.81
CA ALA A 49 9.57 -11.32 -9.01
C ALA A 49 9.97 -11.57 -7.55
N ARG A 50 10.53 -10.54 -6.94
CA ARG A 50 10.89 -10.44 -5.52
C ARG A 50 10.32 -9.12 -5.00
N TYR A 51 10.14 -9.02 -3.69
CA TYR A 51 9.42 -7.89 -3.09
C TYR A 51 10.25 -7.28 -1.96
N PHE A 52 10.58 -6.00 -2.11
CA PHE A 52 11.12 -5.18 -1.04
C PHE A 52 10.00 -4.47 -0.30
N PHE A 53 10.24 -4.23 0.98
CA PHE A 53 9.28 -3.59 1.88
C PHE A 53 9.93 -2.35 2.48
N TYR A 54 9.19 -1.25 2.49
CA TYR A 54 9.68 0.03 3.01
C TYR A 54 8.66 0.58 3.99
N HIS A 55 9.06 0.72 5.26
CA HIS A 55 8.21 1.26 6.31
C HIS A 55 8.32 2.77 6.37
N LEU A 56 7.18 3.45 6.24
CA LEU A 56 7.08 4.90 6.31
C LEU A 56 7.09 5.37 7.75
N TYR A 57 8.18 6.03 8.16
CA TYR A 57 8.34 6.49 9.54
C TYR A 57 8.18 8.01 9.70
N ARG A 58 8.22 8.77 8.60
CA ARG A 58 8.00 10.23 8.64
C ARG A 58 7.41 10.73 7.32
N VAL A 59 6.44 11.64 7.44
CA VAL A 59 5.89 12.42 6.32
C VAL A 59 6.31 13.88 6.49
N ALA A 60 6.81 14.49 5.41
CA ALA A 60 7.06 15.91 5.28
C ALA A 60 6.13 16.50 4.18
N PRO A 61 6.08 17.84 4.02
CA PRO A 61 5.17 18.46 3.04
C PRO A 61 5.35 17.93 1.61
N ASP A 62 6.59 17.68 1.19
CA ASP A 62 6.94 17.29 -0.18
C ASP A 62 7.55 15.89 -0.30
N SER A 63 7.82 15.23 0.83
CA SER A 63 8.61 14.00 0.87
C SER A 63 8.12 13.02 1.94
N VAL A 64 8.50 11.75 1.78
CA VAL A 64 8.34 10.70 2.78
C VAL A 64 9.71 10.10 3.07
N TYR A 65 9.87 9.62 4.29
CA TYR A 65 11.08 8.95 4.72
C TYR A 65 10.76 7.51 5.08
N LEU A 66 11.57 6.62 4.54
CA LEU A 66 11.36 5.19 4.56
C LEU A 66 12.53 4.47 5.21
N HIS A 67 12.21 3.43 5.98
CA HIS A 67 13.15 2.43 6.43
C HIS A 67 12.97 1.15 5.59
N PRO A 68 13.99 0.69 4.85
CA PRO A 68 13.91 -0.56 4.14
C PRO A 68 13.89 -1.75 5.12
N ALA A 69 13.14 -2.79 4.80
CA ALA A 69 13.33 -4.10 5.41
C ALA A 69 14.70 -4.67 5.03
N ARG A 70 15.36 -5.37 5.96
CA ARG A 70 16.67 -6.01 5.72
C ARG A 70 16.64 -7.13 4.69
N THR A 71 15.48 -7.75 4.49
CA THR A 71 15.29 -8.92 3.62
C THR A 71 14.09 -8.69 2.70
N ASP A 72 14.24 -9.09 1.44
CA ASP A 72 13.14 -9.19 0.50
C ASP A 72 12.33 -10.50 0.69
N SER A 73 11.20 -10.59 0.01
CA SER A 73 10.32 -11.78 0.03
C SER A 73 10.04 -12.30 -1.38
N PRO A 74 9.78 -13.61 -1.56
CA PRO A 74 9.18 -14.14 -2.78
C PRO A 74 7.70 -13.77 -2.97
N THR A 75 7.03 -13.19 -1.96
CA THR A 75 5.60 -12.85 -2.02
C THR A 75 5.35 -11.42 -1.54
N PRO A 76 4.34 -10.70 -2.08
CA PRO A 76 4.01 -9.35 -1.62
C PRO A 76 3.28 -9.35 -0.26
N ASP A 77 2.84 -10.52 0.19
CA ASP A 77 2.00 -10.73 1.38
C ASP A 77 2.78 -11.17 2.62
N ALA A 78 4.12 -11.05 2.61
CA ALA A 78 4.98 -11.42 3.73
C ALA A 78 4.48 -10.86 5.07
N ASP A 79 4.58 -11.61 6.17
CA ASP A 79 4.17 -11.10 7.49
C ASP A 79 5.07 -9.92 7.89
N LEU A 80 4.48 -8.72 8.00
CA LEU A 80 5.22 -7.51 8.33
C LEU A 80 5.90 -7.59 9.70
N ARG A 81 5.34 -8.40 10.62
CA ARG A 81 5.90 -8.59 11.97
C ARG A 81 7.20 -9.41 11.95
N GLN A 82 7.44 -10.15 10.87
CA GLN A 82 8.67 -10.93 10.67
C GLN A 82 9.74 -10.15 9.91
N LEU A 83 9.38 -8.99 9.34
CA LEU A 83 10.32 -8.12 8.63
C LEU A 83 11.01 -7.17 9.61
N SER A 84 12.34 -7.14 9.56
CA SER A 84 13.13 -6.20 10.35
C SER A 84 13.24 -4.86 9.62
N PHE A 85 12.37 -3.92 9.98
CA PHE A 85 12.45 -2.51 9.60
C PHE A 85 13.29 -1.78 10.66
N GLU A 86 14.56 -1.55 10.36
CA GLU A 86 15.43 -0.84 11.28
C GLU A 86 15.80 0.53 10.71
N PRO A 87 16.05 1.53 11.58
CA PRO A 87 16.74 2.75 11.19
C PRO A 87 18.16 2.37 10.75
N THR A 88 18.30 2.00 9.49
CA THR A 88 19.60 1.90 8.86
C THR A 88 20.16 3.32 8.71
N PRO A 89 21.49 3.51 8.63
CA PRO A 89 22.03 4.78 8.17
C PRO A 89 21.47 5.17 6.78
N THR A 90 20.93 4.20 6.05
CA THR A 90 20.23 4.31 4.77
C THR A 90 18.75 4.68 4.96
N THR A 91 18.50 5.85 5.52
CA THR A 91 17.19 6.49 5.34
C THR A 91 17.00 6.82 3.87
N ILE A 92 15.91 6.37 3.27
CA ILE A 92 15.56 6.72 1.90
C ILE A 92 14.48 7.79 1.95
N ALA A 93 14.73 8.91 1.29
CA ALA A 93 13.73 9.95 1.08
C ALA A 93 13.20 9.85 -0.35
N TYR A 94 11.89 9.88 -0.49
CA TYR A 94 11.23 10.06 -1.78
C TYR A 94 10.35 11.30 -1.73
N THR A 95 10.43 12.13 -2.75
CA THR A 95 9.47 13.19 -3.01
C THR A 95 8.11 12.60 -3.39
N ARG A 96 7.05 13.41 -3.28
CA ARG A 96 5.72 13.02 -3.78
C ARG A 96 5.69 12.73 -5.28
N ALA A 97 6.61 13.33 -6.05
CA ALA A 97 6.72 13.09 -7.47
C ALA A 97 7.34 11.72 -7.75
N GLU A 98 8.46 11.41 -7.11
CA GLU A 98 9.14 10.12 -7.26
C GLU A 98 8.25 8.95 -6.79
N LEU A 99 7.48 9.12 -5.71
CA LEU A 99 6.50 8.11 -5.30
C LEU A 99 5.46 7.80 -6.39
N ARG A 100 5.02 8.82 -7.14
CA ARG A 100 4.08 8.63 -8.25
C ARG A 100 4.75 7.91 -9.43
N GLU A 101 6.03 8.17 -9.67
CA GLU A 101 6.80 7.46 -10.71
C GLU A 101 6.93 5.97 -10.38
N LEU A 102 7.09 5.60 -9.11
CA LEU A 102 7.15 4.20 -8.68
C LEU A 102 5.88 3.40 -9.01
N LEU A 103 4.73 4.05 -9.24
CA LEU A 103 3.50 3.35 -9.63
C LEU A 103 3.60 2.68 -11.02
N GLN A 104 4.57 3.08 -11.83
CA GLN A 104 4.76 2.59 -13.18
C GLN A 104 6.19 2.05 -13.34
N GLN A 105 6.32 0.98 -14.12
CA GLN A 105 7.65 0.50 -14.51
C GLN A 105 8.31 1.54 -15.40
N GLN A 106 9.54 1.91 -15.04
CA GLN A 106 10.27 2.93 -15.78
C GLN A 106 10.89 2.34 -17.06
N PRO A 107 10.78 3.03 -18.21
CA PRO A 107 11.49 2.63 -19.42
C PRO A 107 13.00 2.53 -19.15
N GLY A 108 13.60 1.39 -19.47
CA GLY A 108 15.03 1.14 -19.24
C GLY A 108 15.38 0.62 -17.84
N ASP A 109 14.43 0.54 -16.89
CA ASP A 109 14.66 -0.19 -15.65
C ASP A 109 14.66 -1.69 -15.92
N VAL A 110 15.87 -2.23 -16.03
CA VAL A 110 16.12 -3.66 -16.24
C VAL A 110 15.62 -4.55 -15.10
N THR A 111 15.36 -3.98 -13.92
CA THR A 111 14.79 -4.68 -12.76
C THR A 111 13.28 -4.56 -12.67
N LYS A 112 12.63 -3.81 -13.58
CA LYS A 112 11.17 -3.65 -13.63
C LYS A 112 10.57 -3.29 -12.26
N SER A 113 11.22 -2.39 -11.54
CA SER A 113 10.80 -1.98 -10.21
C SER A 113 9.47 -1.23 -10.28
N GLN A 114 8.55 -1.59 -9.39
CA GLN A 114 7.22 -0.98 -9.33
C GLN A 114 6.65 -1.09 -7.92
N LEU A 115 6.12 0.02 -7.39
CA LEU A 115 5.25 0.03 -6.23
C LEU A 115 3.90 -0.57 -6.60
N ILE A 116 3.62 -1.75 -6.07
CA ILE A 116 2.40 -2.51 -6.42
C ILE A 116 1.35 -2.50 -5.32
N ARG A 117 1.73 -2.09 -4.10
CA ARG A 117 0.83 -2.08 -2.94
C ARG A 117 1.33 -1.15 -1.84
N VAL A 118 0.41 -0.50 -1.15
CA VAL A 118 0.65 0.07 0.19
C VAL A 118 -0.17 -0.74 1.19
N ARG A 119 0.48 -1.18 2.26
CA ARG A 119 -0.15 -1.91 3.37
C ARG A 119 -0.28 -0.95 4.54
N ARG A 120 -1.51 -0.71 4.98
CA ARG A 120 -1.82 0.05 6.19
C ARG A 120 -2.11 -0.96 7.32
N PRO A 121 -1.15 -1.22 8.23
CA PRO A 121 -1.38 -2.09 9.38
C PRO A 121 -2.34 -1.49 10.41
#